data_AF-A0A8R7U5S0-F1
#
_entry.id   AF-A0A8R7U5S0-F1
#
_cell.length_a   1.000
_cell.length_b   1.000
_cell.length_c   1.000
_cell.angle_alpha   90.00
_cell.angle_beta   90.00
_cell.angle_gamma   90.00
#
_symmetry.space_group_name_H-M   'P 1'
#
loop_
_entity.id
_entity.type
_entity.pdbx_description
1 polymer ?
#
loop_
_entity_poly.entity_id
_entity_poly.type
_entity_poly.pdbx_seq_one_letter_code
_entity_poly.pdbx_strand_id
1 'polypeptide(L)'
;MSSNMQRQAIVLSRSEKCIVGTGLQRQTALDSRVSIIAEREGKIISTDSHKILLSSSGKTIIIPLVNHRCSNKNTCMHQKPRVPRGKSIKGQILAEGAATVGGEHALGKNILVAYMPWEGYNFEDAVLISERLVYEDIYTSFHIRKYEIQTDTTSQGSAEKITKEIPHLEEHLLRNLDRNGVVRLGFWVETGDILVGKLTPHIASESSYITEAGLLRAIFGLEVSTSKETSLKLPIGGRGCVIDVKWIQRDPIDIMVRVYIL
;
A
#
# COMPACT_ATOMS: atom_id res chain seq x y z
N MET A 1 -21.99 15.21 -14.10
CA MET A 1 -20.53 15.11 -13.83
C MET A 1 -20.23 14.93 -12.35
N SER A 2 -20.71 15.81 -11.48
CA SER A 2 -20.34 15.86 -10.05
C SER A 2 -20.60 14.57 -9.25
N SER A 3 -21.71 13.86 -9.50
CA SER A 3 -21.97 12.57 -8.83
C SER A 3 -20.95 11.48 -9.21
N ASN A 4 -20.43 11.49 -10.45
CA ASN A 4 -19.35 10.57 -10.84
C ASN A 4 -18.02 10.96 -10.20
N MET A 5 -17.72 12.26 -10.13
CA MET A 5 -16.50 12.77 -9.50
C MET A 5 -16.44 12.40 -8.01
N GLN A 6 -17.56 12.43 -7.29
CA GLN A 6 -17.61 11.97 -5.89
C GLN A 6 -17.18 10.51 -5.71
N ARG A 7 -17.49 9.62 -6.68
CA ARG A 7 -17.07 8.20 -6.64
C ARG A 7 -15.60 7.98 -7.01
N GLN A 8 -14.94 9.01 -7.55
CA GLN A 8 -13.54 9.01 -7.92
C GLN A 8 -12.65 9.69 -6.86
N ALA A 9 -13.27 10.29 -5.83
CA ALA A 9 -12.55 10.92 -4.75
C ALA A 9 -11.58 9.94 -4.07
N ILE A 10 -10.40 10.45 -3.74
CA ILE A 10 -9.33 9.71 -3.07
C ILE A 10 -9.38 10.05 -1.57
N VAL A 11 -9.09 9.06 -0.74
CA VAL A 11 -9.06 9.23 0.72
C VAL A 11 -7.86 10.09 1.10
N LEU A 12 -8.13 11.26 1.66
CA LEU A 12 -7.10 12.14 2.20
C LEU A 12 -6.60 11.64 3.56
N SER A 13 -5.33 11.89 3.85
CA SER A 13 -4.70 11.64 5.17
C SER A 13 -5.48 12.33 6.30
N ARG A 14 -5.93 13.56 6.03
CA ARG A 14 -6.76 14.37 6.92
C ARG A 14 -7.99 14.82 6.16
N SER A 15 -9.12 14.14 6.34
CA SER A 15 -10.40 14.59 5.78
C SER A 15 -11.05 15.66 6.67
N GLU A 16 -12.02 16.40 6.14
CA GLU A 16 -12.80 17.38 6.90
C GLU A 16 -14.28 17.29 6.51
N LYS A 17 -15.17 17.51 7.49
CA LYS A 17 -16.61 17.59 7.24
C LYS A 17 -16.91 18.82 6.39
N CYS A 18 -17.76 18.68 5.39
CA CYS A 18 -18.18 19.80 4.55
C CYS A 18 -18.88 20.89 5.38
N ILE A 19 -18.56 22.16 5.13
CA ILE A 19 -19.26 23.31 5.76
C ILE A 19 -20.73 23.32 5.35
N VAL A 20 -21.02 23.04 4.08
CA VAL A 20 -22.37 22.95 3.53
C VAL A 20 -22.66 21.51 3.15
N GLY A 21 -23.67 20.91 3.79
CA GLY A 21 -24.06 19.51 3.59
C GLY A 21 -25.53 19.36 3.20
N THR A 22 -25.91 18.14 2.82
CA THR A 22 -27.28 17.78 2.40
C THR A 22 -28.05 17.02 3.48
N GLY A 23 -27.38 16.62 4.56
CA GLY A 23 -27.92 15.76 5.63
C GLY A 23 -27.75 14.26 5.36
N LEU A 24 -27.51 13.85 4.11
CA LEU A 24 -27.33 12.44 3.74
C LEU A 24 -25.95 11.89 4.12
N GLN A 25 -24.97 12.76 4.40
CA GLN A 25 -23.58 12.38 4.68
C GLN A 25 -23.47 11.37 5.83
N ARG A 26 -24.28 11.54 6.88
CA ARG A 26 -24.31 10.65 8.04
C ARG A 26 -24.86 9.28 7.69
N GLN A 27 -25.98 9.23 6.97
CA GLN A 27 -26.59 7.98 6.56
C GLN A 27 -25.68 7.22 5.59
N THR A 28 -25.10 7.89 4.60
CA THR A 28 -24.14 7.27 3.67
C THR A 28 -22.92 6.70 4.40
N ALA A 29 -22.37 7.40 5.39
CA ALA A 29 -21.24 6.91 6.16
C ALA A 29 -21.60 5.65 6.98
N LEU A 30 -22.77 5.62 7.62
CA LEU A 30 -23.25 4.46 8.39
C LEU A 30 -23.55 3.26 7.49
N ASP A 31 -24.28 3.48 6.39
CA ASP A 31 -24.68 2.42 5.46
C ASP A 31 -23.48 1.84 4.69
N SER A 32 -22.42 2.62 4.49
CA SER A 32 -21.18 2.16 3.85
C SER A 32 -20.39 1.13 4.67
N ARG A 33 -20.66 1.02 5.98
CA ARG A 33 -19.91 0.18 6.94
C ARG A 33 -18.39 0.45 6.98
N VAL A 34 -17.96 1.62 6.52
CA VAL A 34 -16.55 2.04 6.58
C VAL A 34 -16.15 2.37 8.03
N SER A 35 -17.07 2.92 8.81
CA SER A 35 -16.92 3.16 10.24
C SER A 35 -17.37 1.95 11.08
N ILE A 36 -16.74 1.76 12.23
CA ILE A 36 -17.12 0.71 13.19
C ILE A 36 -18.19 1.25 14.12
N ILE A 37 -19.30 0.53 14.25
CA ILE A 37 -20.46 0.89 15.06
C ILE A 37 -20.61 -0.11 16.21
N ALA A 38 -21.03 0.37 17.38
CA ALA A 38 -21.34 -0.47 18.53
C ALA A 38 -22.65 -1.25 18.29
N GLU A 39 -22.55 -2.57 18.12
CA GLU A 39 -23.74 -3.43 17.96
C GLU A 39 -24.54 -3.59 19.27
N ARG A 40 -23.88 -3.41 20.42
CA ARG A 40 -24.43 -3.59 21.75
C ARG A 40 -24.02 -2.45 22.66
N GLU A 41 -24.87 -2.16 23.64
CA GLU A 41 -24.51 -1.26 24.73
C GLU A 41 -23.46 -1.92 25.63
N GLY A 42 -22.51 -1.12 26.12
CA GLY A 42 -21.41 -1.65 26.93
C GLY A 42 -20.50 -0.56 27.47
N LYS A 43 -19.38 -0.97 28.06
CA LYS A 43 -18.33 -0.08 28.55
C LYS A 43 -17.03 -0.33 27.78
N ILE A 44 -16.47 0.71 27.19
CA ILE A 44 -15.16 0.67 26.54
C ILE A 44 -14.10 0.56 27.64
N ILE A 45 -13.39 -0.56 27.63
CA ILE A 45 -12.32 -0.87 28.60
C ILE A 45 -11.04 -0.17 28.15
N SER A 46 -10.68 -0.36 26.88
CA SER A 46 -9.51 0.24 26.27
C SER A 46 -9.69 0.39 24.76
N THR A 47 -8.97 1.37 24.23
CA THR A 47 -8.89 1.67 22.80
C THR A 47 -7.42 1.67 22.42
N ASP A 48 -7.09 0.88 21.40
CA ASP A 48 -5.77 0.82 20.79
C ASP A 48 -5.91 1.10 19.29
N SER A 49 -4.80 1.36 18.60
CA SER A 49 -4.79 1.55 17.16
C SER A 49 -5.28 0.31 16.41
N HIS A 50 -5.02 -0.90 16.94
CA HIS A 50 -5.37 -2.16 16.28
C HIS A 50 -6.71 -2.77 16.72
N LYS A 51 -7.22 -2.40 17.90
CA LYS A 51 -8.43 -3.02 18.45
C LYS A 51 -9.11 -2.15 19.49
N ILE A 52 -10.41 -2.34 19.65
CA ILE A 52 -11.23 -1.76 20.72
C ILE A 52 -11.74 -2.90 21.60
N LEU A 53 -11.58 -2.75 22.92
CA LEU A 53 -12.12 -3.69 23.91
C LEU A 53 -13.41 -3.15 24.51
N LEU A 54 -14.53 -3.83 24.25
CA LEU A 54 -15.85 -3.48 24.74
C LEU A 54 -16.36 -4.54 25.72
N SER A 55 -16.68 -4.16 26.94
CA SER A 55 -17.40 -5.02 27.89
C SER A 55 -18.91 -4.86 27.70
N SER A 56 -19.63 -5.93 27.39
CA SER A 56 -21.09 -5.93 27.25
C SER A 56 -21.67 -7.16 27.94
N SER A 57 -22.63 -6.97 28.84
CA SER A 57 -23.32 -8.05 29.58
C SER A 57 -22.37 -9.06 30.23
N GLY A 58 -21.26 -8.59 30.82
CA GLY A 58 -20.25 -9.43 31.49
C GLY A 58 -19.26 -10.14 30.56
N LYS A 59 -19.35 -9.94 29.23
CA LYS A 59 -18.40 -10.49 28.25
C LYS A 59 -17.54 -9.38 27.64
N THR A 60 -16.26 -9.67 27.42
CA THR A 60 -15.34 -8.77 26.72
C THR A 60 -15.32 -9.12 25.23
N ILE A 61 -15.71 -8.15 24.41
CA ILE A 61 -15.74 -8.23 22.95
C ILE A 61 -14.51 -7.49 22.42
N ILE A 62 -13.73 -8.17 21.58
CA ILE A 62 -12.57 -7.60 20.91
C ILE A 62 -12.99 -7.21 19.49
N ILE A 63 -12.91 -5.91 19.18
CA ILE A 63 -13.26 -5.39 17.86
C ILE A 63 -11.96 -5.01 17.15
N PRO A 64 -11.50 -5.78 16.15
CA PRO A 64 -10.29 -5.46 15.40
C PRO A 64 -10.54 -4.25 14.48
N LEU A 65 -9.55 -3.38 14.39
CA LEU A 65 -9.55 -2.23 13.50
C LEU A 65 -8.69 -2.52 12.26
N VAL A 66 -9.11 -1.96 11.13
CA VAL A 66 -8.36 -2.05 9.88
C VAL A 66 -7.26 -0.99 9.87
N ASN A 67 -5.99 -1.41 9.88
CA ASN A 67 -4.83 -0.51 9.81
C ASN A 67 -4.07 -0.67 8.49
N HIS A 68 -3.88 0.43 7.77
CA HIS A 68 -3.04 0.53 6.57
C HIS A 68 -3.29 -0.59 5.54
N ARG A 69 -4.56 -0.94 5.33
CA ARG A 69 -4.93 -1.99 4.39
C ARG A 69 -5.09 -1.41 3.00
N CYS A 70 -4.54 -2.10 2.00
CA CYS A 70 -4.73 -1.74 0.61
C CYS A 70 -6.18 -2.01 0.15
N SER A 71 -6.78 -1.03 -0.55
CA SER A 71 -8.05 -1.20 -1.27
C SER A 71 -7.83 -1.73 -2.69
N ASN A 72 -8.91 -2.14 -3.37
CA ASN A 72 -8.83 -2.57 -4.77
C ASN A 72 -8.36 -1.46 -5.72
N LYS A 73 -8.46 -0.19 -5.33
CA LYS A 73 -7.99 0.97 -6.08
C LYS A 73 -6.65 1.52 -5.55
N ASN A 74 -5.90 0.71 -4.80
CA ASN A 74 -4.61 1.09 -4.21
C ASN A 74 -4.68 2.29 -3.26
N THR A 75 -5.83 2.55 -2.63
CA THR A 75 -5.96 3.58 -1.58
C THR A 75 -5.76 2.95 -0.20
N CYS A 76 -5.30 3.76 0.76
CA CYS A 76 -5.14 3.32 2.14
C CYS A 76 -6.49 3.30 2.89
N MET A 77 -6.89 2.12 3.36
CA MET A 77 -7.98 1.94 4.31
C MET A 77 -7.40 1.89 5.73
N HIS A 78 -7.80 2.86 6.56
CA HIS A 78 -7.33 2.95 7.93
C HIS A 78 -8.48 3.44 8.83
N GLN A 79 -8.67 2.75 9.95
CA GLN A 79 -9.71 3.03 10.93
C GLN A 79 -9.10 3.61 12.20
N LYS A 80 -9.61 4.76 12.65
CA LYS A 80 -9.13 5.48 13.83
C LYS A 80 -10.17 5.38 14.94
N PRO A 81 -9.83 4.83 16.12
CA PRO A 81 -10.74 4.85 17.26
C PRO A 81 -11.01 6.29 17.68
N ARG A 82 -12.27 6.65 17.93
CA ARG A 82 -12.69 8.01 18.30
C ARG A 82 -13.39 8.11 19.65
N VAL A 83 -13.63 6.98 20.29
CA VAL A 83 -14.37 6.91 21.55
C VAL A 83 -13.42 6.91 22.75
N PRO A 84 -13.66 7.76 23.76
CA PRO A 84 -12.92 7.68 25.02
C PRO A 84 -13.35 6.44 25.81
N ARG A 85 -12.57 6.09 26.84
CA ARG A 85 -12.99 5.09 27.82
C ARG A 85 -14.28 5.55 28.50
N GLY A 86 -15.28 4.69 28.56
CA GLY A 86 -16.58 5.07 29.10
C GLY A 86 -17.72 4.21 28.60
N LYS A 87 -18.95 4.68 28.81
CA LYS A 87 -20.17 4.02 28.35
C LYS A 87 -20.32 4.20 26.84
N SER A 88 -20.55 3.10 26.14
CA SER A 88 -20.90 3.07 24.71
C SER A 88 -22.35 2.67 24.56
N ILE A 89 -23.07 3.40 23.72
CA ILE A 89 -24.48 3.12 23.40
C ILE A 89 -24.56 2.32 22.10
N LYS A 90 -25.57 1.45 21.97
CA LYS A 90 -25.85 0.75 20.71
C LYS A 90 -26.06 1.78 19.58
N GLY A 91 -25.40 1.59 18.44
CA GLY A 91 -25.45 2.49 17.29
C GLY A 91 -24.43 3.64 17.35
N GLN A 92 -23.65 3.76 18.42
CA GLN A 92 -22.57 4.76 18.50
C GLN A 92 -21.39 4.34 17.62
N ILE A 93 -20.75 5.32 16.97
CA ILE A 93 -19.54 5.09 16.18
C ILE A 93 -18.35 4.95 17.13
N LEU A 94 -17.68 3.80 17.06
CA LEU A 94 -16.51 3.44 17.86
C LEU A 94 -15.21 3.87 17.17
N ALA A 95 -15.11 3.65 15.85
CA ALA A 95 -13.98 4.06 15.05
C ALA A 95 -14.44 4.66 13.72
N GLU A 96 -13.79 5.76 13.33
CA GLU A 96 -13.95 6.38 12.02
C GLU A 96 -13.14 5.58 11.01
N GLY A 97 -13.67 5.42 9.80
CA GLY A 97 -12.93 4.80 8.71
C GLY A 97 -12.32 5.81 7.76
N ALA A 98 -11.92 5.30 6.59
CA ALA A 98 -11.42 6.13 5.50
C ALA A 98 -12.49 7.14 5.04
N ALA A 99 -12.10 8.41 4.87
CA ALA A 99 -12.98 9.49 4.39
C ALA A 99 -14.25 9.70 5.23
N THR A 100 -14.16 9.52 6.56
CA THR A 100 -15.23 9.84 7.50
C THR A 100 -14.73 10.72 8.64
N VAL A 101 -15.52 11.72 9.03
CA VAL A 101 -15.22 12.63 10.14
C VAL A 101 -16.50 12.90 10.93
N GLY A 102 -16.49 12.67 12.24
CA GLY A 102 -17.65 12.86 13.10
C GLY A 102 -18.83 11.95 12.76
N GLY A 103 -18.57 10.81 12.10
CA GLY A 103 -19.62 9.91 11.60
C GLY A 103 -20.30 10.34 10.32
N GLU A 104 -19.75 11.32 9.63
CA GLU A 104 -20.23 11.79 8.34
C GLU A 104 -19.20 11.55 7.25
N HIS A 105 -19.69 11.37 6.03
CA HIS A 105 -18.86 11.22 4.84
C HIS A 105 -18.10 12.51 4.56
N ALA A 106 -16.77 12.42 4.48
CA ALA A 106 -15.83 13.52 4.28
C ALA A 106 -14.81 13.17 3.18
N LEU A 107 -15.11 13.54 1.93
CA LEU A 107 -14.28 13.22 0.76
C LEU A 107 -13.13 14.20 0.50
N GLY A 108 -13.10 15.33 1.20
CA GLY A 108 -12.22 16.44 0.87
C GLY A 108 -11.89 17.35 2.05
N LYS A 109 -11.53 18.58 1.72
CA LYS A 109 -11.19 19.66 2.65
C LYS A 109 -11.97 20.92 2.31
N ASN A 110 -12.25 21.73 3.32
CA ASN A 110 -12.81 23.06 3.09
C ASN A 110 -11.66 24.03 2.80
N ILE A 111 -11.75 24.78 1.71
CA ILE A 111 -10.74 25.76 1.30
C ILE A 111 -11.40 27.12 1.06
N LEU A 112 -10.64 28.19 1.33
CA LEU A 112 -11.04 29.53 0.94
C LEU A 112 -10.80 29.69 -0.57
N VAL A 113 -11.83 30.11 -1.29
CA VAL A 113 -11.79 30.30 -2.74
C VAL A 113 -12.09 31.76 -3.06
N ALA A 114 -11.27 32.37 -3.90
CA ALA A 114 -11.53 33.66 -4.52
C ALA A 114 -12.00 33.44 -5.96
N TYR A 115 -13.13 34.02 -6.33
CA TYR A 115 -13.66 33.93 -7.69
C TYR A 115 -13.31 35.20 -8.46
N MET A 116 -12.16 35.19 -9.15
CA MET A 116 -11.69 36.30 -9.98
C MET A 116 -10.76 35.76 -11.09
N PRO A 117 -10.74 36.37 -12.28
CA PRO A 117 -9.69 36.09 -13.26
C PRO A 117 -8.32 36.53 -12.70
N TRP A 118 -7.30 35.71 -12.87
CA TRP A 118 -5.95 35.98 -12.36
C TRP A 118 -4.90 35.75 -13.44
N GLU A 119 -4.45 36.84 -14.09
CA GLU A 119 -3.34 36.86 -15.06
C GLU A 119 -3.42 35.80 -16.18
N GLY A 120 -4.61 35.27 -16.46
CA GLY A 120 -4.82 34.20 -17.44
C GLY A 120 -4.45 32.79 -16.96
N TYR A 121 -3.94 32.62 -15.74
CA TYR A 121 -3.61 31.28 -15.20
C TYR A 121 -4.83 30.41 -14.93
N ASN A 122 -5.99 31.03 -14.66
CA ASN A 122 -7.28 30.35 -14.52
C ASN A 122 -8.15 30.48 -15.78
N PHE A 123 -7.52 30.40 -16.95
CA PHE A 123 -8.24 30.38 -18.22
C PHE A 123 -9.09 29.11 -18.36
N GLU A 124 -10.34 29.26 -18.82
CA GLU A 124 -11.33 28.19 -18.96
C GLU A 124 -11.52 27.38 -17.66
N ASP A 125 -11.08 26.12 -17.65
CA ASP A 125 -11.25 25.17 -16.53
C ASP A 125 -9.99 25.04 -15.66
N ALA A 126 -8.97 25.87 -15.90
CA ALA A 126 -7.75 25.84 -15.11
C ALA A 126 -7.98 26.43 -13.70
N VAL A 127 -7.41 25.78 -12.69
CA VAL A 127 -7.52 26.20 -11.29
C VAL A 127 -6.15 26.55 -10.75
N LEU A 128 -6.00 27.79 -10.27
CA LEU A 128 -4.81 28.21 -9.53
C LEU A 128 -4.92 27.74 -8.08
N ILE A 129 -3.87 27.10 -7.58
CA ILE A 129 -3.79 26.62 -6.21
C ILE A 129 -2.72 27.39 -5.43
N SER A 130 -2.98 27.64 -4.16
CA SER A 130 -1.98 28.20 -3.25
C SER A 130 -0.97 27.11 -2.86
N GLU A 131 0.32 27.44 -2.85
CA GLU A 131 1.38 26.56 -2.35
C GLU A 131 1.15 26.11 -0.90
N ARG A 132 0.38 26.88 -0.12
CA ARG A 132 -0.05 26.51 1.23
C ARG A 132 -0.69 25.11 1.28
N LEU A 133 -1.41 24.72 0.23
CA LEU A 133 -2.04 23.40 0.13
C LEU A 133 -1.03 22.25 0.14
N VAL A 134 0.19 22.51 -0.34
CA VAL A 134 1.33 21.57 -0.35
C VAL A 134 2.04 21.60 1.00
N TYR A 135 2.40 22.78 1.51
CA TYR A 135 3.14 22.91 2.77
C TYR A 135 2.38 22.40 4.00
N GLU A 136 1.05 22.49 4.00
CA GLU A 136 0.21 22.04 5.11
C GLU A 136 -0.38 20.62 4.93
N ASP A 137 0.03 19.87 3.90
CA ASP A 137 -0.48 18.53 3.60
C ASP A 137 -2.01 18.45 3.50
N ILE A 138 -2.65 19.48 2.93
CA ILE A 138 -4.12 19.59 2.91
C ILE A 138 -4.72 18.54 1.98
N TYR A 139 -4.14 18.40 0.78
CA TYR A 139 -4.56 17.42 -0.24
C TYR A 139 -3.58 16.25 -0.36
N THR A 140 -3.04 15.78 0.77
CA THR A 140 -2.14 14.61 0.81
C THR A 140 -2.93 13.31 0.99
N SER A 141 -2.69 12.32 0.13
CA SER A 141 -3.27 10.97 0.19
C SER A 141 -2.19 9.89 0.28
N PHE A 142 -2.56 8.73 0.82
CA PHE A 142 -1.67 7.56 0.89
C PHE A 142 -2.11 6.50 -0.12
N HIS A 143 -1.16 6.01 -0.90
CA HIS A 143 -1.38 4.98 -1.91
C HIS A 143 -0.56 3.74 -1.58
N ILE A 144 -1.20 2.58 -1.54
CA ILE A 144 -0.50 1.32 -1.29
C ILE A 144 -0.45 0.55 -2.60
N ARG A 145 0.75 0.35 -3.13
CA ARG A 145 0.97 -0.46 -4.34
C ARG A 145 1.44 -1.85 -3.94
N LYS A 146 0.85 -2.86 -4.60
CA LYS A 146 1.22 -4.26 -4.44
C LYS A 146 2.09 -4.66 -5.64
N TYR A 147 3.27 -5.18 -5.35
CA TYR A 147 4.16 -5.81 -6.32
C TYR A 147 4.24 -7.30 -6.01
N GLU A 148 4.17 -8.15 -7.02
CA GLU A 148 4.23 -9.59 -6.82
C GLU A 148 5.14 -10.27 -7.82
N ILE A 149 5.80 -11.32 -7.36
CA ILE A 149 6.61 -12.22 -8.16
C ILE A 149 6.33 -13.65 -7.72
N GLN A 150 6.31 -14.56 -8.70
CA GLN A 150 6.11 -15.99 -8.51
C GLN A 150 7.36 -16.73 -8.98
N THR A 151 7.65 -17.83 -8.31
CA THR A 151 8.64 -18.81 -8.74
C THR A 151 7.94 -19.94 -9.47
N ASP A 152 8.30 -20.14 -10.74
CA ASP A 152 7.75 -21.24 -11.53
C ASP A 152 8.74 -22.41 -11.62
N THR A 153 8.22 -23.61 -11.86
CA THR A 153 9.06 -24.75 -12.23
C THR A 153 9.36 -24.66 -13.71
N THR A 154 10.64 -24.57 -14.08
CA THR A 154 11.02 -24.65 -15.50
C THR A 154 10.75 -26.05 -16.06
N SER A 155 10.54 -26.15 -17.37
CA SER A 155 10.20 -27.39 -18.09
C SER A 155 11.18 -28.56 -17.94
N GLN A 156 12.37 -28.33 -17.38
CA GLN A 156 13.40 -29.35 -17.10
C GLN A 156 13.54 -29.69 -15.60
N GLY A 157 12.60 -29.26 -14.74
CA GLY A 157 12.60 -29.62 -13.31
C GLY A 157 13.55 -28.79 -12.44
N SER A 158 14.17 -27.74 -12.98
CA SER A 158 15.00 -26.81 -12.22
C SER A 158 14.12 -25.71 -11.64
N ALA A 159 14.07 -25.61 -10.31
CA ALA A 159 13.26 -24.61 -9.62
C ALA A 159 13.92 -23.23 -9.67
N GLU A 160 13.14 -22.20 -10.00
CA GLU A 160 13.53 -20.83 -9.73
C GLU A 160 13.73 -20.63 -8.22
N LYS A 161 14.78 -19.90 -7.83
CA LYS A 161 15.11 -19.71 -6.42
C LYS A 161 15.08 -18.23 -6.07
N ILE A 162 14.45 -17.94 -4.94
CA ILE A 162 14.53 -16.62 -4.32
C ILE A 162 15.79 -16.61 -3.45
N THR A 163 16.70 -15.69 -3.71
CA THR A 163 17.95 -15.56 -2.97
C THR A 163 18.47 -14.13 -2.99
N LYS A 164 19.24 -13.79 -1.95
CA LYS A 164 20.00 -12.54 -1.89
C LYS A 164 21.26 -12.60 -2.77
N GLU A 165 21.82 -13.79 -2.94
CA GLU A 165 23.08 -14.01 -3.66
C GLU A 165 22.81 -14.01 -5.17
N ILE A 166 22.85 -12.82 -5.77
CA ILE A 166 22.69 -12.63 -7.22
C ILE A 166 24.08 -12.35 -7.80
N PRO A 167 24.61 -13.21 -8.69
CA PRO A 167 25.90 -13.00 -9.31
C PRO A 167 25.88 -11.74 -10.20
N HIS A 168 27.03 -11.08 -10.33
CA HIS A 168 27.26 -9.91 -11.19
C HIS A 168 26.45 -8.64 -10.84
N LEU A 169 25.80 -8.60 -9.69
CA LEU A 169 25.11 -7.41 -9.21
C LEU A 169 25.93 -6.66 -8.16
N GLU A 170 25.88 -5.33 -8.19
CA GLU A 170 26.53 -4.48 -7.19
C GLU A 170 25.91 -4.68 -5.79
N GLU A 171 26.75 -4.73 -4.75
CA GLU A 171 26.30 -4.88 -3.36
C GLU A 171 25.33 -3.76 -2.92
N HIS A 172 25.47 -2.57 -3.51
CA HIS A 172 24.59 -1.44 -3.26
C HIS A 172 23.12 -1.77 -3.53
N LEU A 173 22.82 -2.51 -4.60
CA LEU A 173 21.45 -2.87 -4.97
C LEU A 173 20.88 -3.97 -4.06
N LEU A 174 21.75 -4.79 -3.47
CA LEU A 174 21.39 -5.88 -2.56
C LEU A 174 21.25 -5.45 -1.09
N ARG A 175 21.60 -4.19 -0.76
CA ARG A 175 21.62 -3.69 0.63
C ARG A 175 20.24 -3.74 1.30
N ASN A 176 19.19 -3.56 0.51
CA ASN A 176 17.80 -3.50 0.97
C ASN A 176 17.22 -4.91 1.22
N LEU A 177 17.86 -5.97 0.70
CA LEU A 177 17.40 -7.34 0.83
C LEU A 177 17.80 -7.96 2.19
N ASP A 178 16.92 -8.81 2.69
CA ASP A 178 17.12 -9.68 3.84
C ASP A 178 17.90 -10.95 3.44
N ARG A 179 18.11 -11.86 4.40
CA ARG A 179 18.85 -13.11 4.17
C ARG A 179 18.14 -14.05 3.19
N ASN A 180 16.85 -13.88 2.99
CA ASN A 180 16.02 -14.72 2.12
C ASN A 180 15.90 -14.13 0.70
N GLY A 181 16.51 -12.97 0.44
CA GLY A 181 16.43 -12.30 -0.86
C GLY A 181 15.19 -11.43 -1.05
N VAL A 182 14.52 -11.00 0.02
CA VAL A 182 13.35 -10.11 -0.05
C VAL A 182 13.63 -8.80 0.67
N VAL A 183 13.06 -7.70 0.18
CA VAL A 183 13.23 -6.38 0.77
C VAL A 183 12.75 -6.34 2.22
N ARG A 184 13.49 -5.62 3.08
CA ARG A 184 13.18 -5.46 4.50
C ARG A 184 12.02 -4.50 4.72
N LEU A 185 11.21 -4.79 5.75
CA LEU A 185 10.16 -3.89 6.21
C LEU A 185 10.73 -2.56 6.72
N GLY A 186 10.06 -1.46 6.40
CA GLY A 186 10.43 -0.10 6.81
C GLY A 186 11.53 0.55 5.98
N PHE A 187 12.08 -0.14 4.97
CA PHE A 187 13.06 0.46 4.08
C PHE A 187 12.41 1.35 3.04
N TRP A 188 13.06 2.48 2.77
CA TRP A 188 12.73 3.35 1.64
C TRP A 188 13.32 2.75 0.37
N VAL A 189 12.50 2.61 -0.66
CA VAL A 189 12.89 2.07 -1.97
C VAL A 189 12.60 3.06 -3.08
N GLU A 190 13.50 3.09 -4.05
CA GLU A 190 13.42 3.95 -5.23
C GLU A 190 13.37 3.14 -6.52
N THR A 191 13.11 3.82 -7.62
CA THR A 191 13.04 3.20 -8.95
C THR A 191 14.35 2.45 -9.24
N GLY A 192 14.24 1.18 -9.65
CA GLY A 192 15.40 0.33 -9.94
C GLY A 192 15.87 -0.54 -8.77
N ASP A 193 15.46 -0.23 -7.53
CA ASP A 193 15.80 -1.08 -6.38
C ASP A 193 15.17 -2.47 -6.50
N ILE A 194 15.91 -3.48 -6.04
CA ILE A 194 15.43 -4.87 -6.02
C ILE A 194 14.52 -5.07 -4.80
N LEU A 195 13.27 -5.47 -5.07
CA LEU A 195 12.28 -5.84 -4.07
C LEU A 195 12.38 -7.32 -3.69
N VAL A 196 12.62 -8.18 -4.69
CA VAL A 196 12.77 -9.63 -4.50
C VAL A 196 13.83 -10.16 -5.47
N GLY A 197 14.90 -10.73 -4.94
CA GLY A 197 15.93 -11.39 -5.70
C GLY A 197 15.45 -12.75 -6.20
N LYS A 198 15.39 -12.93 -7.52
CA LYS A 198 15.00 -14.20 -8.16
C LYS A 198 16.07 -14.60 -9.18
N LEU A 199 16.45 -15.87 -9.12
CA LEU A 199 17.34 -16.50 -10.09
C LEU A 199 16.59 -17.58 -10.86
N THR A 200 16.64 -17.48 -12.18
CA THR A 200 16.14 -18.51 -13.08
C THR A 200 17.35 -19.27 -13.65
N PRO A 201 17.43 -20.60 -13.47
CA PRO A 201 18.51 -21.40 -14.04
C PRO A 201 18.47 -21.34 -15.58
N HIS A 202 19.64 -21.31 -16.23
CA HIS A 202 19.71 -21.29 -17.69
C HIS A 202 19.21 -22.60 -18.28
N ILE A 203 18.38 -22.49 -19.33
CA ILE A 203 17.89 -23.62 -20.12
C ILE A 203 18.99 -24.00 -21.12
N ALA A 204 19.25 -25.30 -21.27
CA ALA A 204 20.26 -25.85 -22.19
C ALA A 204 20.01 -25.58 -23.69
N SER A 205 18.98 -24.80 -24.06
CA SER A 205 18.59 -24.53 -25.46
C SER A 205 19.12 -23.21 -26.05
N GLU A 206 19.74 -22.33 -25.26
CA GLU A 206 20.41 -21.12 -25.77
C GLU A 206 21.86 -21.44 -26.18
N SER A 207 22.01 -22.29 -27.18
CA SER A 207 23.30 -22.78 -27.69
C SER A 207 24.25 -21.70 -28.21
N SER A 208 23.76 -20.50 -28.55
CA SER A 208 24.58 -19.37 -29.01
C SER A 208 25.37 -18.68 -27.89
N TYR A 209 24.85 -18.68 -26.65
CA TYR A 209 25.56 -18.08 -25.52
C TYR A 209 26.73 -18.94 -25.04
N ILE A 210 26.69 -20.26 -25.28
CA ILE A 210 27.70 -21.21 -24.77
C ILE A 210 29.05 -21.00 -25.45
N THR A 211 29.08 -20.65 -26.75
CA THR A 211 30.31 -20.38 -27.49
C THR A 211 30.92 -19.01 -27.13
N GLU A 212 30.11 -17.96 -27.04
CA GLU A 212 30.57 -16.61 -26.66
C GLU A 212 30.97 -16.53 -25.17
N ALA A 213 30.19 -17.13 -24.28
CA ALA A 213 30.53 -17.22 -22.86
C ALA A 213 31.73 -18.14 -22.61
N GLY A 214 31.92 -19.18 -23.43
CA GLY A 214 33.14 -20.00 -23.43
C GLY A 214 34.39 -19.19 -23.79
N LEU A 215 34.27 -18.28 -24.76
CA LEU A 215 35.33 -17.35 -25.14
C LEU A 215 35.64 -16.35 -24.01
N LEU A 216 34.61 -15.76 -23.39
CA LEU A 216 34.77 -14.87 -22.24
C LEU A 216 35.42 -15.58 -21.04
N ARG A 217 35.07 -16.84 -20.78
CA ARG A 217 35.71 -17.67 -19.76
C ARG A 217 37.18 -17.93 -20.07
N ALA A 218 37.52 -18.18 -21.34
CA ALA A 218 38.91 -18.43 -21.75
C ALA A 218 39.78 -17.16 -21.66
N ILE A 219 39.21 -15.98 -21.94
CA ILE A 219 39.94 -14.70 -21.93
C ILE A 219 40.02 -14.09 -20.52
N PHE A 220 38.93 -14.08 -19.78
CA PHE A 220 38.82 -13.37 -18.49
C PHE A 220 38.83 -14.29 -17.27
N GLY A 221 38.82 -15.62 -17.45
CA GLY A 221 38.76 -16.57 -16.33
C GLY A 221 37.46 -16.50 -15.51
N LEU A 222 36.44 -15.79 -16.01
CA LEU A 222 35.17 -15.60 -15.31
C LEU A 222 34.36 -16.89 -15.33
N GLU A 223 33.90 -17.35 -14.16
CA GLU A 223 32.90 -18.40 -14.08
C GLU A 223 31.60 -17.89 -14.70
N VAL A 224 31.13 -18.57 -15.75
CA VAL A 224 29.87 -18.23 -16.42
C VAL A 224 28.75 -18.60 -15.45
N SER A 225 28.00 -17.59 -14.99
CA SER A 225 26.85 -17.80 -14.12
C SER A 225 25.85 -18.73 -14.80
N THR A 226 25.56 -19.87 -14.17
CA THR A 226 24.57 -20.87 -14.65
C THR A 226 23.12 -20.41 -14.45
N SER A 227 22.91 -19.20 -13.93
CA SER A 227 21.59 -18.62 -13.66
C SER A 227 21.51 -17.17 -14.15
N LYS A 228 20.33 -16.81 -14.66
CA LYS A 228 19.96 -15.47 -15.10
C LYS A 228 19.20 -14.76 -13.98
N GLU A 229 19.54 -13.49 -13.74
CA GLU A 229 18.77 -12.64 -12.83
C GLU A 229 17.39 -12.34 -13.44
N THR A 230 16.33 -12.70 -12.71
CA THR A 230 14.92 -12.43 -13.04
C THR A 230 14.19 -11.79 -11.86
N SER A 231 14.92 -10.95 -11.12
CA SER A 231 14.48 -10.30 -9.90
C SER A 231 13.34 -9.29 -10.13
N LEU A 232 12.54 -9.07 -9.08
CA LEU A 232 11.51 -8.05 -9.05
C LEU A 232 12.16 -6.71 -8.70
N LYS A 233 12.25 -5.81 -9.68
CA LYS A 233 12.74 -4.42 -9.50
C LYS A 233 11.56 -3.46 -9.41
N LEU A 234 11.71 -2.39 -8.64
CA LEU A 234 10.69 -1.34 -8.57
C LEU A 234 10.60 -0.61 -9.92
N PRO A 235 9.42 -0.55 -10.57
CA PRO A 235 9.28 0.07 -11.88
C PRO A 235 9.41 1.59 -11.82
N ILE A 236 9.62 2.19 -12.99
CA ILE A 236 9.83 3.63 -13.16
C ILE A 236 8.65 4.42 -12.56
N GLY A 237 9.00 5.43 -11.76
CA GLY A 237 8.02 6.29 -11.07
C GLY A 237 7.48 5.69 -9.78
N GLY A 238 7.95 4.51 -9.36
CA GLY A 238 7.75 3.97 -8.03
C GLY A 238 8.76 4.55 -7.04
N ARG A 239 8.28 4.97 -5.88
CA ARG A 239 9.07 5.25 -4.68
C ARG A 239 8.17 5.10 -3.46
N GLY A 240 8.74 4.75 -2.31
CA GLY A 240 7.97 4.68 -1.08
C GLY A 240 8.61 3.82 -0.01
N CYS A 241 7.85 3.58 1.05
CA CYS A 241 8.29 2.76 2.18
C CYS A 241 7.66 1.38 2.11
N VAL A 242 8.46 0.32 2.31
CA VAL A 242 7.96 -1.05 2.38
C VAL A 242 7.19 -1.23 3.68
N ILE A 243 5.88 -1.44 3.60
CA ILE A 243 5.01 -1.57 4.77
C ILE A 243 4.71 -3.02 5.14
N ASP A 244 4.68 -3.93 4.18
CA ASP A 244 4.33 -5.34 4.41
C ASP A 244 4.93 -6.24 3.32
N VAL A 245 5.28 -7.46 3.70
CA VAL A 245 5.80 -8.50 2.81
C VAL A 245 5.11 -9.81 3.16
N LYS A 246 4.45 -10.43 2.18
CA LYS A 246 3.73 -11.70 2.37
C LYS A 246 4.33 -12.79 1.52
N TRP A 247 4.65 -13.89 2.18
CA TRP A 247 5.04 -15.16 1.57
C TRP A 247 3.80 -16.04 1.47
N ILE A 248 3.50 -16.48 0.25
CA ILE A 248 2.39 -17.39 -0.03
C ILE A 248 3.01 -18.61 -0.70
N GLN A 249 3.08 -19.72 0.03
CA GLN A 249 3.50 -21.01 -0.49
C GLN A 249 2.25 -21.82 -0.78
N ARG A 250 2.03 -22.20 -2.04
CA ARG A 250 0.91 -23.05 -2.45
C ARG A 250 1.32 -24.50 -2.50
N ASP A 251 2.46 -24.75 -3.13
CA ASP A 251 3.12 -26.04 -3.25
C ASP A 251 4.58 -25.89 -2.76
N PRO A 252 5.29 -27.00 -2.46
CA PRO A 252 6.72 -26.93 -2.08
C PRO A 252 7.59 -26.18 -3.10
N ILE A 253 7.13 -26.07 -4.36
CA ILE A 253 7.86 -25.50 -5.49
C ILE A 253 7.24 -24.17 -5.97
N ASP A 254 5.99 -23.85 -5.61
CA ASP A 254 5.31 -22.60 -5.99
C ASP A 254 5.28 -21.63 -4.80
N ILE A 255 6.21 -20.67 -4.84
CA ILE A 255 6.35 -19.59 -3.87
C ILE A 255 5.98 -18.27 -4.56
N MET A 256 4.99 -17.60 -4.00
CA MET A 256 4.59 -16.25 -4.38
C MET A 256 4.96 -15.27 -3.29
N VAL A 257 5.73 -14.24 -3.64
CA VAL A 257 6.08 -13.15 -2.73
C VAL A 257 5.33 -11.88 -3.16
N ARG A 258 4.69 -11.23 -2.20
CA ARG A 258 3.98 -9.97 -2.38
C ARG A 258 4.60 -8.90 -1.50
N VAL A 259 5.02 -7.80 -2.10
CA VAL A 259 5.59 -6.64 -1.42
C VAL A 259 4.59 -5.48 -1.53
N TYR A 260 4.27 -4.87 -0.39
CA TYR A 260 3.39 -3.71 -0.31
C TYR A 260 4.21 -2.47 0.01
N ILE A 261 4.10 -1.45 -0.84
CA ILE A 261 4.82 -0.19 -0.71
C ILE A 261 3.79 0.93 -0.56
N LEU A 262 4.00 1.79 0.44
CA LEU A 262 3.24 2.99 0.74
C LEU A 262 3.90 4.23 0.15
#